data_AF-A0A947XU67-F1
#
_entry.id   AF-A0A947XU67-F1
#
_cell.length_a   1.000
_cell.length_b   1.000
_cell.length_c   1.000
_cell.angle_alpha   90.00
_cell.angle_beta   90.00
_cell.angle_gamma   90.00
#
_symmetry.space_group_name_H-M   'P 1'
#
loop_
_entity.id
_entity.type
_entity.pdbx_description
1 polymer ?
#
loop_
_entity_poly.entity_id
_entity_poly.type
_entity_poly.pdbx_seq_one_letter_code
_entity_poly.pdbx_strand_id
1 'polypeptide(L)' 'YSQAQLNGLARRLNDRPRKTLNYETPAERFGQSVASTG' A
#
# COMPACT_ATOMS: atom_id res chain seq x y z
N TYR A 1 -4.15 -19.14 -8.50
CA TYR A 1 -3.42 -17.88 -8.69
C TYR A 1 -1.95 -18.11 -8.38
N SER A 2 -1.03 -17.62 -9.20
CA SER A 2 0.41 -17.63 -8.92
C SER A 2 0.80 -16.49 -7.98
N GLN A 3 1.95 -16.60 -7.31
CA GLN A 3 2.46 -15.53 -6.45
C GLN A 3 2.61 -14.20 -7.21
N ALA A 4 3.02 -14.25 -8.48
CA ALA A 4 3.13 -13.07 -9.33
C ALA A 4 1.76 -12.39 -9.53
N GLN A 5 0.69 -13.17 -9.73
CA GLN A 5 -0.66 -12.64 -9.84
C GLN A 5 -1.13 -12.01 -8.52
N LEU A 6 -0.90 -12.67 -7.38
CA LEU A 6 -1.26 -12.14 -6.06
C LEU A 6 -0.49 -10.85 -5.74
N ASN A 7 0.80 -10.79 -6.05
CA ASN A 7 1.62 -9.59 -5.86
C ASN A 7 1.14 -8.42 -6.73
N GLY A 8 0.71 -8.70 -7.96
CA GLY A 8 0.12 -7.69 -8.83
C GLY A 8 -1.20 -7.12 -8.28
N LEU A 9 -2.06 -8.00 -7.76
CA LEU A 9 -3.30 -7.59 -7.09
C LEU A 9 -3.03 -6.77 -5.82
N ALA A 10 -2.07 -7.20 -4.99
CA ALA A 10 -1.69 -6.49 -3.77
C ALA A 10 -1.16 -5.08 -4.06
N ARG A 11 -0.25 -4.93 -5.05
CA ARG A 11 0.23 -3.60 -5.49
C ARG A 11 -0.94 -2.71 -5.91
N ARG A 12 -1.80 -3.20 -6.81
CA ARG A 12 -2.96 -2.44 -7.28
C ARG A 12 -3.90 -2.01 -6.13
N LEU A 13 -4.07 -2.83 -5.09
CA LEU A 13 -4.92 -2.48 -3.95
C LEU A 13 -4.26 -1.48 -2.99
N ASN A 14 -2.94 -1.55 -2.84
CA ASN A 14 -2.15 -0.71 -1.95
C ASN A 14 -1.84 0.67 -2.55
N ASP A 15 -1.89 0.83 -3.88
CA ASP A 15 -1.68 2.11 -4.56
C ASP A 15 -2.99 2.95 -4.69
N ARG A 16 -4.11 2.48 -4.14
CA ARG A 16 -5.40 3.17 -4.24
C ARG A 16 -5.60 4.18 -3.11
N PRO A 17 -5.88 5.47 -3.43
CA PRO A 17 -6.28 6.47 -2.45
C PRO A 17 -7.45 6.01 -1.58
N ARG A 18 -7.34 6.15 -0.26
CA ARG A 18 -8.43 5.82 0.68
C ARG A 18 -8.92 7.08 1.37
N LYS A 19 -10.23 7.30 1.35
CA LYS A 19 -10.88 8.41 2.09
C LYS A 19 -10.55 8.41 3.58
N THR A 20 -10.45 7.22 4.18
CA THR A 20 -10.10 7.02 5.60
C THR A 20 -8.65 7.38 5.92
N LEU A 21 -7.80 7.49 4.89
CA LEU A 21 -6.41 7.94 4.99
C LEU A 21 -6.26 9.35 4.41
N ASN A 22 -7.31 10.18 4.43
CA ASN A 22 -7.31 11.51 3.82
C ASN A 22 -6.88 11.52 2.34
N TYR A 23 -7.26 10.46 1.62
CA TYR A 23 -6.87 10.20 0.22
C TYR A 23 -5.39 9.81 0.00
N GLU A 24 -4.62 9.55 1.05
CA GLU A 24 -3.33 8.85 0.91
C GLU A 24 -3.54 7.37 0.53
N THR A 25 -2.50 6.77 -0.04
CA THR A 25 -2.43 5.34 -0.35
C THR A 25 -1.91 4.54 0.85
N PRO A 26 -2.35 3.28 1.02
CA PRO A 26 -1.75 2.36 1.98
C PRO A 26 -0.21 2.25 1.85
N ALA A 27 0.32 2.28 0.62
CA ALA A 27 1.76 2.23 0.37
C ALA A 27 2.51 3.43 0.98
N GLU A 28 1.99 4.66 0.81
CA GLU A 28 2.58 5.88 1.39
C GLU A 28 2.58 5.86 2.92
N ARG A 29 1.44 5.52 3.54
CA ARG A 29 1.30 5.40 5.00
C ARG A 29 2.23 4.36 5.60
N PHE A 30 2.38 3.23 4.91
CA PHE A 30 3.30 2.18 5.32
C PHE A 30 4.75 2.69 5.27
N GLY A 31 5.15 3.35 4.18
CA GLY A 31 6.47 3.96 4.02
C GLY A 31 6.83 4.94 5.14
N GLN A 32 5.88 5.81 5.52
CA GLN A 32 6.06 6.74 6.66
C GLN A 32 6.25 5.99 7.99
N SER A 33 5.47 4.94 8.22
CA SER A 33 5.51 4.18 9.47
C SER A 33 6.84 3.43 9.65
N VAL A 34 7.39 2.85 8.58
CA VAL A 34 8.68 2.16 8.63
C VAL A 34 9.87 3.13 8.68
N ALA A 35 9.77 4.29 8.03
CA ALA A 35 10.78 5.34 8.13
C ALA A 35 10.95 5.87 9.56
N SER A 36 9.90 5.81 10.39
CA SER A 36 9.97 6.18 11.80
C SER A 36 10.71 5.16 12.69
N THR A 37 11.10 4.00 12.14
CA THR A 37 11.70 2.88 12.89
C THR A 37 13.12 2.52 12.45
N GLY A 38 13.73 3.30 11.56
CA GLY A 38 15.13 3.17 11.13
C GLY A 38 16.00 4.25 11.73
#